data_AF-M9UCW5-F1
#
_entry.id   AF-M9UCW5-F1
#
_cell.length_a   1.000
_cell.length_b   1.000
_cell.length_c   1.000
_cell.angle_alpha   90.00
_cell.angle_beta   90.00
_cell.angle_gamma   90.00
#
_symmetry.space_group_name_H-M   'P 1'
#
loop_
_entity.id
_entity.type
_entity.pdbx_description
1 polymer ?
#
loop_
_entity_poly.entity_id
_entity_poly.type
_entity_poly.pdbx_seq_one_letter_code
_entity_poly.pdbx_strand_id
1 'polypeptide(L)'
;MMDLDSKGKGTPFIFYAAYYPPLYSKLKAKTLRELVEGIKKADKYMLFYHVFHPIFSSHLIPEEYSNDFAHWIAESLGDKELAELVSDIPGAEPRTIEDIRNDLIEILKPRVDERRGIENFVFVSCMPNSIQDKLHCKYSCRVLRFNTDNIR
;
A
#
# COMPACT_ATOMS: atom_id res chain seq x y z
N MET A 1 42.70 0.19 -7.20
CA MET A 1 41.67 0.90 -7.99
C MET A 1 40.67 -0.16 -8.44
N MET A 2 39.48 -0.21 -7.83
CA MET A 2 38.47 -1.22 -8.19
C MET A 2 37.94 -0.92 -9.59
N ASP A 3 38.01 -1.91 -10.48
CA ASP A 3 37.47 -1.84 -11.84
C ASP A 3 35.94 -1.99 -11.80
N LEU A 4 35.24 -0.85 -11.89
CA LEU A 4 33.77 -0.77 -11.90
C LEU A 4 33.17 -1.32 -13.21
N ASP A 5 33.99 -1.53 -14.25
CA ASP A 5 33.55 -2.02 -15.57
C ASP A 5 33.67 -3.54 -15.72
N SER A 6 33.92 -4.26 -14.62
CA SER A 6 33.94 -5.72 -14.61
C SER A 6 32.57 -6.28 -15.00
N LYS A 7 32.48 -6.84 -16.21
CA LYS A 7 31.28 -7.57 -16.67
C LYS A 7 31.10 -8.83 -15.81
N GLY A 8 30.14 -8.77 -14.87
CA GLY A 8 29.75 -9.92 -14.06
C GLY A 8 29.29 -11.10 -14.93
N LYS A 9 29.75 -12.31 -14.62
CA LYS A 9 29.23 -13.54 -15.23
C LYS A 9 27.90 -13.89 -14.55
N GLY A 10 26.77 -13.72 -15.25
CA GLY A 10 25.43 -14.03 -14.73
C GLY A 10 24.31 -13.40 -15.55
N THR A 11 23.06 -13.61 -15.12
CA THR A 11 21.90 -12.91 -15.69
C THR A 11 21.99 -11.42 -15.31
N PRO A 12 21.88 -10.49 -16.27
CA PRO A 12 21.97 -9.06 -15.97
C PRO A 12 20.84 -8.64 -15.01
N PHE A 13 21.17 -7.80 -14.04
CA PHE A 13 20.17 -7.12 -13.24
C PHE A 13 19.48 -6.06 -14.11
N ILE A 14 18.15 -6.15 -14.22
CA ILE A 14 17.36 -5.24 -15.04
C ILE A 14 16.58 -4.31 -14.11
N PHE A 15 16.76 -3.01 -14.29
CA PHE A 15 15.97 -2.00 -13.60
C PHE A 15 14.57 -1.92 -14.23
N TYR A 16 13.54 -1.97 -13.38
CA TYR A 16 12.15 -1.80 -13.78
C TYR A 16 11.55 -0.57 -13.09
N ALA A 17 10.54 0.02 -13.72
CA ALA A 17 9.75 1.09 -13.16
C ALA A 17 8.26 0.87 -13.49
N ALA A 18 7.40 1.29 -12.59
CA ALA A 18 5.95 1.17 -12.71
C ALA A 18 5.28 2.51 -12.44
N TYR A 19 4.15 2.75 -13.09
CA TYR A 19 3.28 3.89 -12.81
C TYR A 19 2.07 3.42 -12.02
N TYR A 20 1.76 4.11 -10.92
CA TYR A 20 0.70 3.76 -9.97
C TYR A 20 -0.43 4.79 -10.04
N PRO A 21 -1.37 4.70 -11.00
CA PRO A 21 -2.51 5.59 -11.03
C PRO A 21 -3.44 5.32 -9.84
N PRO A 22 -3.85 6.34 -9.07
CA PRO A 22 -4.86 6.17 -8.03
C PRO A 22 -6.23 5.92 -8.66
N LEU A 23 -6.88 4.84 -8.25
CA LEU A 23 -8.20 4.42 -8.73
C LEU A 23 -9.19 4.41 -7.56
N TYR A 24 -10.31 5.11 -7.74
CA TYR A 24 -11.38 5.13 -6.75
C TYR A 24 -12.09 3.77 -6.67
N SER A 25 -12.04 3.13 -5.49
CA SER A 25 -12.58 1.78 -5.29
C SER A 25 -14.09 1.74 -4.99
N LYS A 26 -14.73 2.89 -4.78
CA LYS A 26 -16.10 3.04 -4.25
C LYS A 26 -16.30 2.56 -2.82
N LEU A 27 -15.29 1.96 -2.19
CA LEU A 27 -15.32 1.58 -0.78
C LEU A 27 -15.00 2.80 0.08
N LYS A 28 -15.80 2.99 1.13
CA LYS A 28 -15.66 4.06 2.11
C LYS A 28 -15.94 3.51 3.50
N ALA A 29 -15.35 4.12 4.51
CA ALA A 29 -15.65 3.85 5.90
C ALA A 29 -15.84 5.15 6.68
N LYS A 30 -16.86 5.18 7.53
CA LYS A 30 -17.13 6.28 8.46
C LYS A 30 -16.94 5.88 9.91
N THR A 31 -16.92 4.58 10.21
CA THR A 31 -16.71 4.02 11.55
C THR A 31 -15.55 3.03 11.54
N LEU A 32 -15.00 2.71 12.72
CA LEU A 32 -14.00 1.64 12.83
C LEU A 32 -14.53 0.29 12.36
N ARG A 33 -15.81 0.00 12.59
CA ARG A 33 -16.44 -1.21 12.06
C ARG A 33 -16.37 -1.25 10.54
N GLU A 34 -16.79 -0.17 9.88
CA GLU A 34 -16.76 -0.09 8.42
C GLU A 34 -15.34 -0.15 7.88
N LEU A 35 -14.37 0.42 8.61
CA LEU A 35 -12.96 0.36 8.24
C LEU A 35 -12.45 -1.08 8.26
N VAL A 36 -12.71 -1.83 9.34
CA VAL A 36 -12.32 -3.25 9.44
C VAL A 36 -12.97 -4.09 8.34
N GLU A 37 -14.26 -3.87 8.06
CA GLU A 37 -14.94 -4.56 6.96
C GLU A 37 -14.42 -4.15 5.58
N GLY A 38 -14.01 -2.88 5.42
CA GLY A 38 -13.33 -2.37 4.24
C GLY A 38 -11.97 -3.03 4.04
N ILE A 39 -11.14 -3.13 5.07
CA ILE A 39 -9.82 -3.78 5.06
C ILE A 39 -9.97 -5.27 4.71
N LYS A 40 -11.00 -5.97 5.20
CA LYS A 40 -11.25 -7.37 4.81
C LYS A 40 -11.59 -7.54 3.33
N LYS A 41 -12.26 -6.55 2.73
CA LYS A 41 -12.71 -6.58 1.32
C LYS A 41 -11.71 -5.96 0.35
N ALA A 42 -10.79 -5.15 0.85
CA ALA A 42 -9.83 -4.41 0.06
C ALA A 42 -8.94 -5.37 -0.75
N ASP A 43 -8.64 -5.03 -1.99
CA ASP A 43 -7.61 -5.76 -2.73
C ASP A 43 -6.21 -5.44 -2.15
N LYS A 44 -5.21 -6.23 -2.53
CA LYS A 44 -3.83 -6.00 -2.07
C LYS A 44 -3.24 -4.66 -2.53
N TYR A 45 -3.73 -4.11 -3.65
CA TYR A 45 -3.25 -2.85 -4.19
C TYR A 45 -3.80 -1.65 -3.41
N MET A 46 -4.99 -1.75 -2.84
CA MET A 46 -5.57 -0.77 -1.94
C MET A 46 -4.80 -0.72 -0.63
N LEU A 47 -4.48 -1.88 -0.05
CA LEU A 47 -3.66 -1.93 1.17
C LEU A 47 -2.24 -1.42 0.91
N PHE A 48 -1.62 -1.85 -0.20
CA PHE A 48 -0.32 -1.34 -0.59
C PHE A 48 -0.34 0.19 -0.75
N TYR A 49 -1.40 0.74 -1.35
CA TYR A 49 -1.56 2.18 -1.48
C TYR A 49 -1.55 2.86 -0.11
N HIS A 50 -2.46 2.47 0.80
CA HIS A 50 -2.63 3.17 2.06
C HIS A 50 -1.49 2.95 3.08
N VAL A 51 -0.69 1.90 2.92
CA VAL A 51 0.44 1.58 3.82
C VAL A 51 1.77 2.10 3.28
N PHE A 52 2.08 1.86 2.01
CA PHE A 52 3.43 2.11 1.46
C PHE A 52 3.50 3.28 0.49
N HIS A 53 2.40 3.64 -0.19
CA HIS A 53 2.39 4.78 -1.10
C HIS A 53 2.80 6.12 -0.45
N PRO A 54 2.51 6.38 0.85
CA PRO A 54 2.98 7.59 1.52
C PRO A 54 4.50 7.78 1.47
N ILE A 55 5.28 6.69 1.35
CA ILE A 55 6.74 6.72 1.23
C ILE A 55 7.17 7.29 -0.13
N PHE A 56 6.42 7.01 -1.19
CA PHE A 56 6.78 7.33 -2.58
C PHE A 56 6.28 8.69 -3.06
N SER A 57 5.34 9.27 -2.32
CA SER A 57 4.68 10.50 -2.72
C SER A 57 4.95 11.60 -1.70
N SER A 58 4.82 12.85 -2.12
CA SER A 58 4.63 13.97 -1.20
C SER A 58 3.25 13.92 -0.52
N HIS A 59 2.77 12.72 -0.18
CA HIS A 59 1.53 12.54 0.56
C HIS A 59 1.73 13.24 1.91
N LEU A 60 0.85 14.20 2.19
CA LEU A 60 0.86 15.02 3.39
C LEU A 60 0.37 14.20 4.59
N ILE A 61 1.02 13.08 4.89
CA ILE A 61 0.87 12.49 6.21
C ILE A 61 1.88 13.20 7.12
N PRO A 62 1.45 13.70 8.29
CA PRO A 62 2.37 14.19 9.30
C PRO A 62 3.44 13.13 9.60
N GLU A 63 4.68 13.55 9.91
CA GLU A 63 5.79 12.63 10.27
C GLU A 63 5.44 11.69 11.44
N GLU A 64 4.40 12.03 12.21
CA GLU A 64 3.87 11.27 13.34
C GLU A 64 3.16 9.96 12.93
N TYR A 65 2.69 9.83 11.68
CA TYR A 65 1.95 8.65 11.23
C TYR A 65 2.61 7.98 10.02
N SER A 66 2.78 6.66 10.08
CA SER A 66 3.46 5.90 9.03
C SER A 66 2.54 5.52 7.85
N ASN A 67 1.22 5.57 8.04
CA ASN A 67 0.24 5.12 7.06
C ASN A 67 -1.09 5.89 7.14
N ASP A 68 -1.90 5.81 6.07
CA ASP A 68 -3.17 6.53 5.95
C ASP A 68 -4.21 6.09 7.00
N PHE A 69 -4.18 4.82 7.43
CA PHE A 69 -5.13 4.31 8.42
C PHE A 69 -4.89 4.96 9.79
N ALA A 70 -3.65 4.99 10.25
CA ALA A 70 -3.26 5.67 11.48
C ALA A 70 -3.65 7.14 11.45
N HIS A 71 -3.34 7.83 10.35
CA HIS A 71 -3.70 9.24 10.18
C HIS A 71 -5.21 9.48 10.27
N TRP A 72 -6.03 8.67 9.58
CA TRP A 72 -7.48 8.81 9.64
C TRP A 72 -8.05 8.53 11.04
N ILE A 73 -7.52 7.52 11.74
CA ILE A 73 -7.96 7.19 13.11
C ILE A 73 -7.66 8.36 14.06
N ALA A 74 -6.48 8.97 13.96
CA ALA A 74 -6.13 10.12 14.78
C ALA A 74 -7.00 11.34 14.48
N GLU A 75 -7.07 11.75 13.21
CA GLU A 75 -7.69 13.03 12.83
C GLU A 75 -9.22 12.95 12.76
N SER A 76 -9.77 11.84 12.26
CA SER A 76 -11.23 11.72 12.09
C SER A 76 -11.92 11.16 13.32
N LEU A 77 -11.31 10.23 14.05
CA LEU A 77 -11.91 9.62 15.25
C LEU A 77 -11.37 10.19 16.57
N GLY A 78 -10.26 10.95 16.53
CA GLY A 78 -9.63 11.50 17.72
C GLY A 78 -8.91 10.47 18.59
N ASP A 79 -8.62 9.28 18.05
CA ASP A 79 -8.08 8.15 18.81
C ASP A 79 -6.57 7.99 18.56
N LYS A 80 -5.78 8.86 19.20
CA LYS A 80 -4.33 8.93 18.99
C LYS A 80 -3.60 7.65 19.44
N GLU A 81 -4.04 7.03 20.54
CA GLU A 81 -3.45 5.79 21.05
C GLU A 81 -3.61 4.66 20.02
N LEU A 82 -4.80 4.53 19.44
CA LEU A 82 -5.02 3.53 18.38
C LEU A 82 -4.22 3.87 17.12
N ALA A 83 -4.11 5.14 16.76
CA ALA A 83 -3.33 5.58 15.62
C ALA A 83 -1.83 5.24 15.78
N GLU A 84 -1.24 5.46 16.95
CA GLU A 84 0.14 5.07 17.26
C GLU A 84 0.35 3.55 17.09
N LEU A 85 -0.54 2.73 17.65
CA LEU A 85 -0.46 1.27 17.49
C LEU A 85 -0.55 0.82 16.03
N VAL A 86 -1.38 1.49 15.23
CA VAL A 86 -1.51 1.21 13.79
C VAL A 86 -0.29 1.73 13.00
N SER A 87 0.35 2.79 13.46
CA SER A 87 1.61 3.29 12.87
C SER A 87 2.79 2.34 13.10
N ASP A 88 2.81 1.64 14.23
CA ASP A 88 3.90 0.74 14.64
C ASP A 88 3.91 -0.62 13.91
N ILE A 89 2.95 -0.88 13.02
CA ILE A 89 2.89 -2.14 12.27
C ILE A 89 4.13 -2.29 11.39
N PRO A 90 4.91 -3.38 11.54
CA PRO A 90 6.15 -3.56 10.80
C PRO A 90 5.87 -3.89 9.32
N GLY A 91 6.42 -3.07 8.42
CA GLY A 91 6.35 -3.26 6.97
C GLY A 91 7.62 -3.82 6.33
N ALA A 92 8.65 -4.16 7.10
CA ALA A 92 9.92 -4.66 6.59
C ALA A 92 9.83 -6.15 6.17
N GLU A 93 10.68 -6.56 5.21
CA GLU A 93 10.84 -7.95 4.83
C GLU A 93 11.12 -8.85 6.06
N PRO A 94 10.55 -10.07 6.14
CA PRO A 94 9.90 -10.86 5.08
C PRO A 94 8.36 -10.76 5.05
N ARG A 95 7.79 -9.65 5.48
CA ARG A 95 6.33 -9.48 5.65
C ARG A 95 5.62 -9.20 4.33
N THR A 96 4.48 -9.85 4.12
CA THR A 96 3.59 -9.63 2.97
C THR A 96 2.50 -8.59 3.30
N ILE A 97 1.80 -8.11 2.25
CA ILE A 97 0.60 -7.28 2.42
C ILE A 97 -0.51 -8.01 3.19
N GLU A 98 -0.61 -9.33 3.06
CA GLU A 98 -1.63 -10.10 3.77
C GLU A 98 -1.28 -10.23 5.27
N ASP A 99 0.00 -10.29 5.63
CA ASP A 99 0.41 -10.23 7.05
C ASP A 99 0.02 -8.88 7.66
N ILE A 100 0.28 -7.78 6.95
CA ILE A 100 -0.12 -6.43 7.39
C ILE A 100 -1.65 -6.30 7.50
N ARG A 101 -2.41 -6.90 6.57
CA ARG A 101 -3.88 -6.95 6.65
C ARG A 101 -4.33 -7.62 7.95
N ASN A 102 -3.72 -8.75 8.30
CA ASN A 102 -4.08 -9.50 9.49
C ASN A 102 -3.77 -8.69 10.75
N ASP A 103 -2.57 -8.09 10.84
CA ASP A 103 -2.19 -7.24 11.97
C ASP A 103 -3.11 -6.03 12.13
N LEU A 104 -3.45 -5.35 11.03
CA LEU A 104 -4.44 -4.26 11.04
C LEU A 104 -5.77 -4.74 11.63
N ILE A 105 -6.27 -5.89 11.19
CA ILE A 105 -7.52 -6.44 11.69
C ILE A 105 -7.40 -6.81 13.18
N GLU A 106 -6.30 -7.41 13.60
CA GLU A 106 -6.07 -7.81 14.99
C GLU A 106 -6.02 -6.62 15.95
N ILE A 107 -5.36 -5.51 15.54
CA ILE A 107 -5.25 -4.29 16.34
C ILE A 107 -6.60 -3.55 16.41
N LEU A 108 -7.33 -3.48 15.29
CA LEU A 108 -8.56 -2.70 15.19
C LEU A 108 -9.78 -3.42 15.78
N LYS A 109 -9.87 -4.75 15.62
CA LYS A 109 -11.07 -5.54 15.98
C LYS A 109 -11.49 -5.39 17.46
N PRO A 110 -10.59 -5.38 18.46
CA PRO A 110 -10.97 -5.17 19.86
C PRO A 110 -11.51 -3.78 20.17
N ARG A 111 -11.17 -2.78 19.34
CA ARG A 111 -11.55 -1.37 19.51
C ARG A 111 -12.70 -0.94 18.60
N VAL A 112 -13.37 -1.89 17.94
CA VAL A 112 -14.49 -1.59 17.03
C VAL A 112 -15.63 -0.94 17.81
N ASP A 113 -16.01 0.24 17.36
CA ASP A 113 -17.15 1.00 17.85
C ASP A 113 -17.99 1.57 16.70
N GLU A 114 -19.07 2.26 17.06
CA GLU A 114 -19.96 2.96 16.12
C GLU A 114 -19.69 4.48 16.07
N ARG A 115 -18.56 4.95 16.64
CA ARG A 115 -18.20 6.36 16.57
C ARG A 115 -17.97 6.71 15.10
N ARG A 116 -18.56 7.82 14.68
CA ARG A 116 -18.43 8.33 13.32
C ARG A 116 -17.28 9.30 13.26
N GLY A 117 -16.36 9.06 12.33
CA GLY A 117 -15.33 10.03 11.99
C GLY A 117 -15.93 11.30 11.43
N ILE A 118 -15.21 12.40 11.61
CA ILE A 118 -15.52 13.70 11.00
C ILE A 118 -15.61 13.53 9.48
N GLU A 119 -14.57 12.92 8.89
CA GLU A 119 -14.47 12.62 7.47
C GLU A 119 -14.54 11.11 7.19
N ASN A 120 -14.93 10.76 5.97
CA ASN A 120 -14.94 9.35 5.54
C ASN A 120 -13.54 8.94 5.08
N PHE A 121 -13.09 7.76 5.51
CA PHE A 121 -11.97 7.08 4.88
C PHE A 121 -12.39 6.59 3.50
N VAL A 122 -11.58 6.86 2.49
CA VAL A 122 -11.84 6.45 1.11
C VAL A 122 -10.75 5.50 0.66
N PHE A 123 -11.13 4.28 0.29
CA PHE A 123 -10.17 3.31 -0.22
C PHE A 123 -9.80 3.63 -1.67
N VAL A 124 -8.50 3.71 -1.94
CA VAL A 124 -7.92 3.97 -3.26
C VAL A 124 -7.05 2.78 -3.63
N SER A 125 -7.23 2.25 -4.83
CA SER A 125 -6.40 1.15 -5.37
C SER A 125 -5.33 1.74 -6.29
N CYS A 126 -4.15 1.12 -6.31
CA CYS A 126 -3.08 1.48 -7.24
C CYS A 126 -2.53 0.26 -7.97
N MET A 127 -3.26 -0.23 -8.97
CA MET A 127 -2.74 -1.30 -9.81
C MET A 127 -1.55 -0.78 -10.63
N PRO A 128 -0.33 -1.35 -10.49
CA PRO A 128 0.82 -0.88 -11.24
C PRO A 128 0.62 -1.19 -12.73
N ASN A 129 0.86 -0.17 -13.55
CA ASN A 129 1.02 -0.36 -14.98
C ASN A 129 2.51 -0.34 -15.30
N SER A 130 3.02 -1.40 -15.94
CA SER A 130 4.39 -1.48 -16.41
C SER A 130 4.66 -0.33 -17.37
N ILE A 131 5.67 0.49 -17.08
CA ILE A 131 6.01 1.64 -17.96
C ILE A 131 6.53 1.13 -19.33
N GLN A 132 7.03 -0.11 -19.38
CA GLN A 132 7.39 -0.79 -20.62
C GLN A 132 6.20 -0.95 -21.60
N ASP A 133 4.95 -0.96 -21.12
CA ASP A 133 3.78 -1.09 -21.99
C ASP A 133 3.46 0.19 -22.79
N LYS A 134 4.02 1.35 -22.41
CA LYS A 134 3.84 2.60 -23.16
C LYS A 134 5.00 2.91 -24.12
N LEU A 135 6.07 2.12 -24.09
CA LEU A 135 7.14 2.15 -25.08
C LEU A 135 6.92 1.16 -26.22
N HIS A 136 5.76 0.50 -26.27
CA HIS A 136 5.28 -0.26 -27.44
C HIS A 136 4.78 0.66 -28.56
N CYS A 137 5.60 1.64 -28.94
CA CYS A 137 5.65 2.12 -30.31
C CYS A 137 6.38 1.05 -31.12
N LYS A 138 5.65 0.38 -32.03
CA LYS A 138 6.11 -0.52 -33.11
C LYS A 138 7.20 -1.53 -32.71
N TYR A 139 6.85 -2.80 -32.79
CA TYR A 139 7.69 -3.99 -32.98
C TYR A 139 7.39 -5.06 -31.93
N SER A 140 6.96 -6.20 -32.46
CA SER A 140 6.55 -7.43 -31.76
C SER A 140 7.38 -7.71 -30.51
N CYS A 141 6.75 -7.70 -29.33
CA CYS A 141 7.33 -8.38 -28.18
C CYS A 141 6.25 -9.05 -27.34
N ARG A 142 6.55 -10.30 -27.01
CA ARG A 142 5.70 -11.27 -26.33
C ARG A 142 5.41 -10.77 -24.92
N VAL A 143 4.12 -10.53 -24.63
CA VAL A 143 3.64 -10.11 -23.31
C VAL A 143 4.01 -11.19 -22.28
N LEU A 144 4.91 -10.89 -21.35
CA LEU A 144 5.07 -11.67 -20.13
C LEU A 144 3.99 -11.22 -19.17
N ARG A 145 3.01 -12.10 -18.91
CA ARG A 145 2.04 -11.92 -17.83
C ARG A 145 2.82 -11.80 -16.51
N PHE A 146 2.69 -10.66 -15.84
CA PHE A 146 3.10 -10.53 -14.45
C PHE A 146 2.27 -11.51 -13.63
N ASN A 147 2.93 -12.58 -13.16
CA ASN A 147 2.28 -13.51 -12.26
C ASN A 147 2.19 -12.86 -10.88
N THR A 148 0.98 -12.53 -10.46
CA THR A 148 0.66 -11.81 -9.22
C THR A 148 0.92 -12.64 -7.95
N ASP A 149 1.38 -13.88 -8.10
CA ASP A 149 1.59 -14.87 -7.04
C ASP A 149 2.92 -14.71 -6.28
N ASN A 150 3.79 -13.76 -6.68
CA ASN A 150 5.12 -13.57 -6.10
C ASN A 150 5.31 -12.20 -5.43
N ILE A 151 4.23 -11.59 -4.93
CA ILE A 151 4.38 -10.61 -3.86
C ILE A 151 4.57 -11.43 -2.58
N ARG A 152 5.83 -11.80 -2.30
CA ARG A 152 6.29 -12.23 -0.98
C ARG A 152 6.63 -11.00 -0.15
#